data_AF-A0A439TPS2-F1
#
_entry.id   AF-A0A439TPS2-F1
#
_cell.length_a   1.000
_cell.length_b   1.000
_cell.length_c   1.000
_cell.angle_alpha   90.00
_cell.angle_beta   90.00
_cell.angle_gamma   90.00
#
_symmetry.space_group_name_H-M   'P 1'
#
loop_
_entity.id
_entity.type
_entity.pdbx_description
1 polymer ?
#
loop_
_entity_poly.entity_id
_entity_poly.type
_entity_poly.pdbx_seq_one_letter_code
_entity_poly.pdbx_strand_id
1 'polypeptide(L)' 'MKRSRFSEEQIIGILKKHEAGVSVGDLCRKHGVSDASIYNWKA' A
#
# COMPACT_ATOMS: atom_id res chain seq x y z
N MET A 1 -6.72 12.56 -15.30
CA MET A 1 -5.96 11.92 -14.20
C MET A 1 -5.45 10.56 -14.69
N LYS A 2 -4.14 10.28 -14.62
CA LYS A 2 -3.63 8.93 -14.90
C LYS A 2 -4.36 7.97 -13.95
N ARG A 3 -4.97 6.91 -14.48
CA ARG A 3 -5.58 5.88 -13.61
C ARG A 3 -4.49 5.35 -12.70
N SER A 4 -4.68 5.48 -11.39
CA SER A 4 -3.82 4.81 -10.43
C SER A 4 -3.88 3.30 -10.73
N ARG A 5 -2.74 2.63 -10.65
CA ARG A 5 -2.65 1.18 -10.85
C ARG A 5 -3.38 0.41 -9.75
N PHE A 6 -3.67 1.08 -8.63
CA PHE A 6 -4.37 0.55 -7.47
C PHE A 6 -5.66 1.35 -7.23
N SER A 7 -6.74 0.63 -6.92
CA SER A 7 -7.97 1.25 -6.43
C SER A 7 -7.78 1.84 -5.03
N GLU A 8 -8.63 2.80 -4.68
CA GLU A 8 -8.63 3.41 -3.35
C GLU A 8 -8.88 2.37 -2.25
N GLU A 9 -9.78 1.41 -2.51
CA GLU A 9 -10.06 0.29 -1.60
C GLU A 9 -8.82 -0.60 -1.38
N GLN A 10 -8.03 -0.86 -2.41
CA GLN A 10 -6.77 -1.59 -2.27
C GLN A 10 -5.75 -0.79 -1.44
N ILE A 11 -5.64 0.51 -1.66
CA ILE A 11 -4.73 1.39 -0.92
C ILE A 11 -5.11 1.40 0.56
N ILE A 12 -6.39 1.64 0.88
CA ILE A 12 -6.91 1.62 2.25
C ILE A 12 -6.67 0.25 2.91
N GLY A 13 -6.90 -0.84 2.18
CA GLY A 13 -6.67 -2.20 2.68
C GLY A 13 -5.20 -2.50 2.99
N ILE A 14 -4.27 -1.94 2.21
CA ILE A 14 -2.82 -2.06 2.45
C ILE A 14 -2.42 -1.21 3.66
N LEU A 15 -2.89 0.04 3.74
CA LEU A 15 -2.61 0.95 4.85
C LEU A 15 -3.10 0.39 6.19
N LYS A 16 -4.33 -0.16 6.24
CA LYS A 16 -4.85 -0.81 7.46
C LYS A 16 -3.99 -1.98 7.93
N LYS A 17 -3.48 -2.80 6.99
CA LYS A 17 -2.58 -3.91 7.34
C LYS A 17 -1.24 -3.40 7.85
N HIS A 18 -0.73 -2.32 7.26
CA HIS A 18 0.48 -1.68 7.76
C HIS A 18 0.28 -1.12 9.18
N GLU A 19 -0.85 -0.46 9.45
CA GLU A 19 -1.21 0.03 10.79
C GLU A 19 -1.42 -1.10 11.81
N ALA A 20 -1.92 -2.26 11.35
CA ALA A 20 -2.02 -3.47 12.16
C ALA A 20 -0.65 -4.13 12.47
N GLY A 21 0.47 -3.52 12.05
CA GLY A 21 1.82 -3.99 12.35
C GLY A 21 2.40 -4.99 11.34
N VAL A 22 1.74 -5.20 10.19
CA VAL A 22 2.31 -6.03 9.12
C VAL A 22 3.54 -5.33 8.54
N SER A 23 4.60 -6.09 8.29
CA SER A 23 5.83 -5.56 7.72
C SER A 23 5.57 -4.96 6.32
N VAL A 24 6.20 -3.81 6.04
CA VAL A 24 6.12 -3.17 4.72
C VAL A 24 6.65 -4.12 3.64
N GLY A 25 7.72 -4.88 3.92
CA GLY A 25 8.27 -5.86 2.99
C GLY A 25 7.29 -6.98 2.61
N ASP A 26 6.49 -7.47 3.57
CA ASP A 26 5.42 -8.44 3.29
C ASP A 26 4.31 -7.82 2.44
N LEU A 27 3.93 -6.58 2.72
CA LEU A 27 2.92 -5.88 1.93
C LEU A 27 3.41 -5.63 0.50
N CYS A 28 4.67 -5.26 0.33
CA CYS A 28 5.31 -5.07 -0.96
C CYS A 28 5.31 -6.34 -1.80
N ARG A 29 5.71 -7.47 -1.20
CA ARG A 29 5.69 -8.78 -1.87
C ARG A 29 4.28 -9.27 -2.18
N LYS A 30 3.34 -9.11 -1.24
CA LYS A 30 1.96 -9.62 -1.38
C LYS A 30 1.12 -8.83 -2.38
N HIS A 31 1.30 -7.51 -2.43
CA HIS A 31 0.47 -6.62 -3.25
C HIS A 31 1.19 -6.06 -4.47
N GLY A 32 2.47 -6.39 -4.67
CA GLY A 32 3.28 -5.90 -5.79
C GLY A 32 3.47 -4.38 -5.75
N VAL A 33 3.60 -3.82 -4.55
CA VAL A 33 3.80 -2.40 -4.29
C VAL A 33 5.23 -2.15 -3.81
N SER A 34 5.75 -0.95 -4.04
CA SER A 34 7.02 -0.54 -3.45
C SER A 34 6.81 0.10 -2.09
N ASP A 35 7.83 0.04 -1.25
CA ASP A 35 7.87 0.63 0.08
C ASP A 35 7.53 2.13 -0.01
N ALA A 36 8.13 2.81 -0.99
CA ALA A 36 7.86 4.20 -1.33
C ALA A 36 6.37 4.45 -1.64
N SER A 37 5.67 3.52 -2.28
CA SER A 37 4.23 3.67 -2.56
C SER A 37 3.42 3.68 -1.25
N ILE A 38 3.75 2.80 -0.30
CA ILE A 38 3.07 2.73 0.99
C ILE A 38 3.29 4.01 1.80
N TYR A 39 4.51 4.56 1.79
CA TYR A 39 4.79 5.84 2.45
C TYR A 39 4.12 7.02 1.75
N ASN A 40 4.10 7.04 0.41
CA ASN A 40 3.42 8.10 -0.36
C ASN A 40 1.90 8.11 -0.15
N TRP A 41 1.27 6.97 0.18
CA TRP A 41 -0.15 6.90 0.51
C TRP A 41 -0.47 7.33 1.95
N LYS A 42 0.54 7.35 2.83
CA LYS A 42 0.42 7.90 4.19
C LYS A 42 0.65 9.41 4.26
N ALA A 43 1.37 9.97 3.29
CA ALA A 43 1.65 11.40 3.18
C ALA A 43 0.40 12.18 2.74
#